data_AF-A0A3R9FK62-F1
#
_entry.id   AF-A0A3R9FK62-F1
#
_cell.length_a   1.000
_cell.length_b   1.000
_cell.length_c   1.000
_cell.angle_alpha   90.00
_cell.angle_beta   90.00
_cell.angle_gamma   90.00
#
_symmetry.space_group_name_H-M   'P 1'
#
loop_
_entity.id
_entity.type
_entity.pdbx_description
1 polymer ?
#
loop_
_entity_poly.entity_id
_entity_poly.type
_entity_poly.pdbx_seq_one_letter_code
_entity_poly.pdbx_strand_id
1 'polypeptide(L)' 'MYVCLCNAISDKTLREVVRRYQPKSIQQLRKLLPVGKQCGKCLRLAHDIMNEELPNAPLYKEIA' A
#
# COMPACT_ATOMS: atom_id res chain seq x y z
N MET A 1 7.29 10.20 4.55
CA MET A 1 6.06 10.69 5.22
C MET A 1 5.34 9.52 5.88
N TYR A 2 4.59 9.73 6.97
CA TYR A 2 3.69 8.71 7.51
C TYR A 2 2.34 8.79 6.81
N VAL A 3 1.87 7.65 6.29
CA VAL A 3 0.53 7.52 5.69
C VAL A 3 -0.50 7.21 6.77
N CYS A 4 -0.16 6.36 7.75
CA CYS A 4 -1.02 6.04 8.88
C CYS A 4 -0.30 6.34 10.19
N LEU A 5 -0.74 7.36 10.93
CA LEU A 5 -0.18 7.67 12.25
C LEU A 5 -0.59 6.63 13.31
N CYS A 6 -1.83 6.14 13.25
CA CYS A 6 -2.36 5.15 14.20
C CYS A 6 -1.50 3.88 14.29
N ASN A 7 -0.99 3.41 13.16
CA ASN A 7 -0.23 2.17 13.05
C ASN A 7 1.21 2.41 12.56
N ALA A 8 1.70 3.65 12.64
CA ALA A 8 3.04 4.06 12.23
C ALA A 8 3.47 3.53 10.84
N ILE A 9 2.56 3.59 9.85
CA ILE A 9 2.84 3.12 8.49
C ILE A 9 3.44 4.26 7.69
N SER A 10 4.68 4.07 7.24
CA SER A 10 5.38 5.02 6.39
C SER A 10 4.96 4.85 4.91
N ASP A 11 5.08 5.93 4.16
CA ASP A 11 4.89 5.95 2.70
C ASP A 11 5.85 4.97 2.00
N LYS A 12 7.11 4.90 2.45
CA LYS A 12 8.10 3.93 1.92
C LYS A 12 7.62 2.49 2.07
N THR A 13 7.16 2.13 3.27
CA THR A 13 6.63 0.79 3.57
C THR A 13 5.41 0.48 2.71
N LEU A 14 4.51 1.46 2.56
CA LEU A 14 3.32 1.28 1.75
C LEU A 14 3.66 1.04 0.28
N ARG A 15 4.52 1.88 -0.31
CA ARG A 15 4.97 1.76 -1.70
C ARG A 15 5.69 0.43 -1.95
N GLU A 16 6.56 0.01 -1.02
CA GLU A 16 7.26 -1.28 -1.12
C GLU A 16 6.28 -2.48 -1.15
N VAL A 17 5.31 -2.50 -0.24
CA VAL A 17 4.30 -3.57 -0.19
C VAL A 17 3.43 -3.57 -1.44
N VAL A 18 3.02 -2.39 -1.93
CA VAL A 18 2.24 -2.29 -3.17
C VAL A 18 3.05 -2.81 -4.36
N ARG A 19 4.33 -2.43 -4.48
CA ARG A 19 5.20 -2.91 -5.56
C ARG A 19 5.44 -4.42 -5.49
N ARG A 20 5.62 -4.99 -4.30
CA ARG A 20 5.93 -6.42 -4.13
C ARG A 20 4.72 -7.33 -4.33
N TYR A 21 3.55 -6.93 -3.80
CA TYR A 21 2.38 -7.81 -3.75
C TYR A 21 1.24 -7.39 -4.69
N GLN A 22 1.35 -6.22 -5.33
CA GLN A 22 0.36 -5.62 -6.24
C GLN A 22 -1.10 -5.84 -5.83
N PRO A 23 -1.51 -5.42 -4.61
CA PRO A 23 -2.89 -5.57 -4.15
C PRO A 23 -3.84 -4.85 -5.11
N LYS A 24 -4.92 -5.51 -5.52
CA LYS A 24 -5.95 -4.97 -6.42
C LYS A 24 -7.08 -4.26 -5.68
N SER A 25 -7.10 -4.32 -4.35
CA SER A 25 -8.09 -3.65 -3.51
C SER A 25 -7.52 -3.25 -2.16
N ILE A 26 -8.17 -2.26 -1.53
CA ILE A 26 -7.86 -1.86 -0.15
C ILE A 26 -8.06 -3.02 0.83
N GLN A 27 -9.02 -3.92 0.58
CA GLN A 27 -9.21 -5.09 1.42
C GLN A 27 -7.99 -6.02 1.39
N GLN A 28 -7.38 -6.22 0.23
CA GLN A 28 -6.12 -6.96 0.11
C GLN A 28 -4.97 -6.21 0.78
N LEU A 29 -4.86 -4.90 0.56
CA LEU A 29 -3.84 -4.06 1.20
C LEU A 29 -3.93 -4.12 2.74
N ARG A 30 -5.14 -4.17 3.30
CA ARG A 30 -5.38 -4.30 4.76
C ARG A 30 -4.94 -5.64 5.35
N LYS A 31 -4.82 -6.68 4.52
CA LYS A 31 -4.26 -7.98 4.94
C LYS A 31 -2.73 -7.93 5.03
N LEU A 32 -2.10 -7.05 4.25
CA LEU A 32 -0.64 -6.90 4.19
C LEU A 32 -0.13 -5.86 5.19
N LEU A 33 -0.86 -4.75 5.34
CA LEU A 33 -0.54 -3.65 6.25
C LEU A 33 -1.77 -3.28 7.08
N PRO A 34 -1.62 -2.94 8.37
CA PRO A 34 -2.75 -2.57 9.23
C PRO A 34 -3.28 -1.15 8.94
N VAL A 35 -3.36 -0.73 7.68
CA VAL A 35 -3.93 0.58 7.31
C VAL A 35 -5.44 0.61 7.57
N GLY A 36 -5.94 1.74 8.06
CA GLY A 36 -7.38 1.96 8.28
C GLY A 36 -8.02 1.06 9.35
N LYS A 37 -7.24 0.41 10.23
CA LYS A 37 -7.77 -0.44 11.31
C LYS A 37 -8.33 0.35 12.50
N GLN A 38 -7.85 1.58 12.72
CA GLN A 38 -8.28 2.45 13.81
C GLN A 38 -9.19 3.58 13.28
N CYS A 39 -8.65 4.78 13.01
CA CYS A 39 -9.46 5.95 12.63
C CYS A 39 -9.85 6.03 11.14
N GLY A 40 -9.29 5.18 10.27
CA GLY A 40 -9.62 5.17 8.83
C GLY A 40 -9.07 6.33 7.99
N LYS A 41 -8.55 7.41 8.58
CA LYS A 41 -8.14 8.64 7.88
C LYS A 41 -7.06 8.42 6.80
N CYS A 42 -6.22 7.41 6.97
CA CYS A 42 -5.16 7.07 6.01
C CYS A 42 -5.66 6.39 4.74
N LEU A 43 -6.93 5.93 4.68
CA LEU A 43 -7.41 5.08 3.59
C LEU A 43 -7.42 5.78 2.22
N ARG A 44 -7.83 7.05 2.18
CA ARG A 44 -7.80 7.83 0.93
C ARG A 44 -6.37 7.96 0.40
N LEU A 45 -5.46 8.46 1.23
CA LEU A 45 -4.05 8.61 0.86
C LEU A 45 -3.40 7.27 0.48
N ALA A 46 -3.69 6.20 1.23
CA ALA A 46 -3.16 4.87 0.93
C ALA A 46 -3.67 4.33 -0.41
N HIS A 47 -4.92 4.62 -0.76
CA HIS A 47 -5.51 4.26 -2.05
C HIS A 47 -4.87 5.05 -3.20
N ASP A 48 -4.64 6.34 -3.01
CA ASP A 48 -4.03 7.20 -4.03
C ASP A 48 -2.59 6.74 -4.31
N ILE A 49 -1.80 6.48 -3.26
CA ILE A 49 -0.44 5.90 -3.40
C ILE A 49 -0.49 4.53 -4.09
N MET A 50 -1.48 3.69 -3.76
CA MET A 50 -1.63 2.39 -4.41
C MET A 50 -1.86 2.53 -5.93
N ASN A 51 -2.71 3.47 -6.34
CA ASN A 51 -3.00 3.72 -7.75
C ASN A 51 -1.85 4.41 -8.50
N GLU A 52 -1.04 5.21 -7.81
CA GLU A 52 0.20 5.76 -8.36
C GLU A 52 1.26 4.66 -8.62
N GLU A 53 1.35 3.67 -7.72
CA GLU A 53 2.40 2.66 -7.76
C GLU A 53 2.06 1.44 -8.60
N LEU A 54 0.79 1.02 -8.68
CA LEU A 54 0.37 -0.14 -9.49
C LEU A 54 0.77 -0.08 -10.98
N PRO A 55 0.65 1.05 -11.71
CA PRO A 55 1.07 1.14 -13.11
C PRO A 55 2.60 1.25 -13.26
N ASN A 56 3.31 1.69 -12.21
CA ASN A 56 4.76 1.85 -12.20
C ASN A 56 5.48 0.64 -11.56
N ALA A 57 4.73 -0.34 -11.09
CA ALA A 57 5.30 -1.56 -10.55
C ALA A 57 6.06 -2.26 -11.69
N PRO A 58 7.37 -2.53 -11.54
CA PRO A 58 8.11 -3.24 -12.57
C PRO A 58 7.39 -4.57 -12.81
N LEU A 59 7.04 -4.83 -14.08
CA LEU A 59 6.65 -6.15 -14.54
C LEU A 59 7.81 -7.08 -14.22
N TYR A 60 7.79 -7.72 -13.06
CA TYR A 60 8.66 -8.85 -12.76
C TYR A 60 8.13 -10.05 -13.57
N LYS A 61 8.18 -9.93 -14.91
CA LYS A 61 8.22 -11.12 -15.74
C LYS A 61 9.39 -11.95 -15.21
N GLU A 62 9.03 -13.04 -14.56
CA GLU A 62 9.80 -14.29 -14.45
C GLU A 62 11.25 -14.10 -14.00
N ILE A 63 11.49 -14.28 -12.70
CA ILE A 63 12.73 -14.95 -12.29
C ILE A 63 12.32 -16.38 -11.95
N ALA A 64 12.91 -17.30 -12.71
CA ALA A 64 12.68 -18.73 -12.81
C ALA A 64 12.56 -19.48 -11.48
#